data_AF-A0A2Z6A5N6-F1
#
_entry.id   AF-A0A2Z6A5N6-F1
#
_cell.length_a   1.000
_cell.length_b   1.000
_cell.length_c   1.000
_cell.angle_alpha   90.00
_cell.angle_beta   90.00
_cell.angle_gamma   90.00
#
_symmetry.space_group_name_H-M   'P 1'
#
loop_
_entity.id
_entity.type
_entity.pdbx_description
1 polymer ?
#
loop_
_entity_poly.entity_id
_entity_poly.type
_entity_poly.pdbx_seq_one_letter_code
_entity_poly.pdbx_strand_id
1 'polypeptide(L)' 'KIASLAPAYTLREFELKVGDEVTLILTNLDKVEDLSHGFAIPKYDINFIVNPLETKSVSFVADKPGVFWCYCTH' A
#
# COMPACT_ATOMS: atom_id res chain seq x y z
N LYS A 1 7.87 2.36 -3.70
CA LYS A 1 6.87 2.77 -4.72
C LYS A 1 6.19 1.52 -5.24
N ILE A 2 4.87 1.49 -5.28
CA ILE A 2 4.05 0.33 -5.67
C ILE A 2 2.97 0.86 -6.63
N ALA A 3 2.47 0.01 -7.52
CA ALA A 3 1.29 0.30 -8.33
C ALA A 3 0.22 -0.77 -8.13
N SER A 4 -1.06 -0.42 -8.31
CA SER A 4 -2.17 -1.36 -8.37
C SER A 4 -2.78 -1.41 -9.77
N LEU A 5 -3.17 -2.62 -10.18
CA LEU A 5 -4.02 -2.90 -11.31
C LEU A 5 -4.83 -4.14 -10.95
N ALA A 6 -6.16 -4.02 -10.84
CA ALA A 6 -6.97 -5.10 -10.28
C ALA A 6 -6.72 -6.45 -10.99
N PRO A 7 -6.53 -7.56 -10.23
CA PRO A 7 -6.70 -7.71 -8.78
C PRO A 7 -5.39 -7.64 -7.95
N ALA A 8 -4.32 -7.03 -8.46
CA ALA A 8 -2.98 -7.16 -7.87
C ALA A 8 -2.24 -5.83 -7.65
N TYR A 9 -1.37 -5.84 -6.64
CA TYR A 9 -0.25 -4.91 -6.58
C TYR A 9 0.91 -5.43 -7.43
N THR A 10 1.72 -4.53 -7.98
CA THR A 10 2.92 -4.89 -8.76
C THR A 10 4.01 -5.56 -7.94
N LEU A 11 4.10 -5.24 -6.65
CA LEU A 11 5.02 -5.87 -5.70
C LEU A 11 4.24 -6.85 -4.81
N ARG A 12 4.74 -8.08 -4.68
CA ARG A 12 4.15 -9.12 -3.82
C ARG A 12 4.66 -9.05 -2.37
N GLU A 13 5.90 -8.64 -2.20
CA GLU A 13 6.57 -8.48 -0.91
C GLU A 13 7.72 -7.47 -1.03
N PHE A 14 8.15 -6.93 0.10
CA PHE A 14 9.34 -6.09 0.20
C PHE A 14 9.93 -6.23 1.61
N GLU A 15 11.26 -6.17 1.70
CA GLU A 15 11.99 -6.28 2.96
C GLU A 15 12.41 -4.90 3.47
N LEU A 16 12.35 -4.72 4.78
CA LEU A 16 12.71 -3.51 5.49
C LEU A 16 13.55 -3.87 6.72
N LYS A 17 14.30 -2.91 7.24
CA LYS A 17 14.98 -3.06 8.53
C LYS A 17 14.11 -2.45 9.63
N VAL A 18 14.20 -3.05 10.82
CA VAL A 18 13.58 -2.48 12.01
C VAL A 18 14.19 -1.10 12.27
N GLY A 19 13.33 -0.10 12.42
CA GLY A 19 13.70 1.30 12.61
C GLY A 19 13.77 2.13 11.33
N ASP A 20 13.54 1.55 10.15
CA ASP A 20 13.48 2.31 8.90
C ASP A 20 12.31 3.31 8.93
N GLU A 21 12.56 4.54 8.49
CA GLU A 21 11.52 5.50 8.12
C GLU A 21 11.06 5.20 6.70
N VAL A 22 9.84 4.66 6.57
CA VAL A 22 9.31 4.16 5.32
C VAL A 22 8.25 5.11 4.81
N THR A 23 8.37 5.53 3.55
CA THR A 23 7.29 6.19 2.82
C THR A 23 6.77 5.26 1.73
N LEU A 24 5.57 4.74 1.94
CA LEU A 24 4.87 3.92 0.96
C LEU A 24 4.12 4.85 0.01
N ILE A 25 4.35 4.68 -1.28
CA ILE A 25 3.73 5.46 -2.36
C ILE A 25 3.02 4.46 -3.27
N LEU A 26 1.71 4.61 -3.41
CA LEU A 26 0.85 3.75 -4.22
C LEU A 26 0.13 4.57 -5.29
N THR A 27 0.24 4.12 -6.54
CA THR A 27 -0.50 4.66 -7.69
C THR A 27 -1.48 3.62 -8.21
N ASN A 28 -2.74 3.99 -8.38
CA ASN A 28 -3.73 3.14 -9.05
C ASN A 28 -3.68 3.38 -10.57
N LEU A 29 -3.37 2.34 -11.34
CA LEU A 29 -3.25 2.40 -12.80
C LEU A 29 -4.52 1.98 -13.54
N ASP A 30 -5.57 1.57 -12.81
CA ASP A 30 -6.86 1.29 -13.42
C ASP A 30 -7.45 2.54 -14.09
N LYS A 31 -8.15 2.30 -15.20
CA LYS A 31 -8.84 3.31 -16.00
C LYS A 31 -10.37 3.16 -15.96
N VAL A 32 -10.84 2.14 -15.25
CA VAL A 32 -12.26 1.89 -15.07
C VAL A 32 -12.76 2.81 -13.96
N GLU A 33 -13.83 3.54 -14.25
CA GLU A 33 -14.49 4.40 -13.26
C GLU A 33 -14.96 3.57 -12.05
N ASP A 34 -14.88 4.16 -10.87
CA ASP A 34 -15.28 3.54 -9.59
C ASP A 34 -14.51 2.26 -9.20
N LEU A 35 -13.43 1.92 -9.93
CA LEU A 35 -12.54 0.80 -9.58
C LEU A 35 -11.45 1.24 -8.60
N SER A 36 -11.88 1.58 -7.40
CA SER A 36 -11.00 2.02 -6.31
C SER A 36 -10.28 0.84 -5.66
N HIS A 37 -9.03 1.07 -5.24
CA HIS A 37 -8.29 0.14 -4.40
C HIS A 37 -8.16 0.71 -3.00
N GLY A 38 -7.95 -0.16 -2.04
CA GLY A 38 -7.43 0.22 -0.72
C GLY A 38 -5.98 -0.21 -0.55
N PHE A 39 -5.34 0.24 0.51
CA PHE A 39 -4.10 -0.33 1.02
C PHE A 39 -4.11 -0.28 2.54
N ALA A 40 -4.01 -1.43 3.19
CA ALA A 40 -4.00 -1.52 4.64
C ALA A 40 -2.79 -2.32 5.18
N ILE A 41 -2.26 -1.85 6.31
CA ILE A 41 -1.33 -2.60 7.16
C ILE A 41 -1.85 -2.49 8.61
N PRO A 42 -2.69 -3.43 9.08
CA PRO A 42 -3.43 -3.26 10.34
C PRO A 42 -2.55 -3.02 11.58
N LYS A 43 -1.38 -3.67 11.66
CA LYS A 43 -0.47 -3.53 12.81
C LYS A 43 0.25 -2.18 12.88
N TYR A 44 0.14 -1.36 11.83
CA TYR A 44 0.67 -0.01 11.74
C TYR A 44 -0.44 1.05 11.66
N ASP A 45 -1.71 0.66 11.85
CA ASP A 45 -2.88 1.56 11.72
C ASP A 45 -2.92 2.34 10.39
N ILE A 46 -2.50 1.65 9.32
CA ILE A 46 -2.51 2.20 7.97
C ILE A 46 -3.73 1.64 7.25
N ASN A 47 -4.59 2.52 6.75
CA ASN A 47 -5.66 2.18 5.81
C ASN A 47 -6.03 3.44 5.00
N PHE A 48 -5.94 3.37 3.68
CA PHE A 48 -6.38 4.45 2.80
C PHE A 48 -6.91 3.91 1.47
N ILE A 49 -7.77 4.70 0.82
CA ILE A 49 -8.31 4.44 -0.53
C ILE A 49 -7.48 5.18 -1.56
N VAL A 50 -7.24 4.57 -2.72
CA VAL A 50 -6.65 5.19 -3.92
C VAL A 50 -7.57 4.95 -5.13
N ASN A 51 -8.16 6.04 -5.63
CA ASN A 51 -9.10 6.01 -6.75
C ASN A 51 -8.36 5.82 -8.09
N PRO A 52 -9.06 5.44 -9.18
CA PRO A 52 -8.44 5.31 -10.51
C PRO A 52 -7.58 6.53 -10.89
N LEU A 53 -6.36 6.27 -11.37
CA LEU A 53 -5.34 7.27 -11.73
C LEU A 53 -4.81 8.16 -10.59
N GLU A 54 -5.22 7.91 -9.34
CA GLU A 54 -4.73 8.62 -8.17
C GLU A 54 -3.39 8.05 -7.67
N THR A 55 -2.58 8.90 -7.03
CA THR A 55 -1.43 8.48 -6.24
C THR A 55 -1.57 8.99 -4.81
N LYS A 56 -1.38 8.10 -3.84
CA LYS A 56 -1.31 8.45 -2.41
C LYS A 56 -0.07 7.90 -1.76
N SER A 57 0.31 8.51 -0.65
CA SER A 57 1.43 8.04 0.16
C SER A 57 1.15 8.14 1.64
N VAL A 58 1.79 7.27 2.40
CA VAL A 58 1.81 7.29 3.87
C VAL A 58 3.23 7.03 4.34
N SER A 59 3.64 7.74 5.39
CA SER A 59 4.94 7.53 6.03
C SER A 59 4.75 6.93 7.41
N PHE A 60 5.57 5.94 7.75
CA PHE A 60 5.54 5.27 9.04
C PHE A 60 6.94 4.75 9.39
N VAL A 61 7.17 4.48 10.68
CA VAL A 61 8.39 3.82 11.14
C VAL A 61 8.14 2.32 11.20
N ALA A 62 9.00 1.51 10.58
CA ALA A 62 8.95 0.06 10.69
C ALA A 62 9.53 -0.40 12.04
N ASP A 63 8.82 -0.12 13.13
CA ASP A 63 9.31 -0.25 14.50
C ASP A 63 9.20 -1.66 15.09
N LYS A 64 8.54 -2.60 14.40
CA LYS A 64 8.30 -3.97 14.88
C LYS A 64 8.97 -5.01 13.97
N PRO A 65 9.72 -5.98 14.51
CA PRO A 65 10.21 -7.12 13.73
C PRO A 65 9.06 -8.06 13.35
N GLY A 66 9.17 -8.74 12.21
CA GLY A 66 8.25 -9.80 11.79
C GLY A 66 7.72 -9.61 10.37
N VAL A 67 6.74 -10.44 10.01
CA VAL A 67 6.03 -10.37 8.73
C VAL A 67 4.70 -9.66 8.94
N PHE A 68 4.45 -8.64 8.13
CA PHE A 68 3.22 -7.85 8.16
C PHE A 68 2.54 -7.92 6.81
N TRP A 69 1.31 -8.39 6.78
CA TRP A 69 0.51 -8.42 5.57
C TRP A 69 0.04 -7.01 5.21
N CYS A 70 0.20 -6.67 3.94
CA CYS A 70 -0.54 -5.60 3.29
C CYS A 70 -1.59 -6.19 2.35
N TYR A 71 -2.75 -5.56 2.26
CA TYR A 71 -3.84 -6.04 1.41
C TYR A 71 -4.75 -4.91 0.93
N CYS A 72 -5.45 -5.17 -0.17
CA CYS A 72 -6.49 -4.29 -0.68
C CYS A 72 -7.76 -4.45 0.16
N THR A 73 -8.33 -3.33 0.60
CA THR A 73 -9.57 -3.31 1.39
C THR A 73 -10.83 -3.12 0.52
N HIS A 74 -10.65 -3.01 -0.79
CA HIS A 74 -11.68 -2.80 -1.82
C HIS A 74 -11.47 -3.77 -2.99
#